data_AF-A0A549YFT3-F1
#
_entry.id   AF-A0A549YFT3-F1
#
_cell.length_a   1.000
_cell.length_b   1.000
_cell.length_c   1.000
_cell.angle_alpha   90.00
_cell.angle_beta   90.00
_cell.angle_gamma   90.00
#
_symmetry.space_group_name_H-M   'P 1'
#
loop_
_entity.id
_entity.type
_entity.pdbx_description
1 polymer ?
#
loop_
_entity_poly.entity_id
_entity_poly.type
_entity_poly.pdbx_seq_one_letter_code
_entity_poly.pdbx_strand_id
1 'polypeptide(L)'
;MEDIVTVDFIQGLLTGIILSLVSFLGRTVWNKFKGYRENKKRLFYYIWKPENPMLNDDEIIKKISDYKKTWKMTMNEEGFDVVIDSSEMIDGFDAFEQCIIKLLNTERDKYEIYSTNYGVSYILTDANSEDEFKSMAFIVAKEIMKNQEEWIKEIHSIKKVKDKNIIVIELGLKGIHEIVKIKAIVIPSKMRHKE
;
A
#
# COMPACT_ATOMS: atom_id res chain seq x y z
N MET A 1 -61.64 -30.41 -7.72
CA MET A 1 -61.29 -29.05 -8.21
C MET A 1 -60.68 -28.19 -7.11
N GLU A 2 -60.68 -28.63 -5.83
CA GLU A 2 -60.07 -27.91 -4.71
C GLU A 2 -58.56 -28.15 -4.55
N ASP A 3 -58.03 -29.32 -4.95
CA ASP A 3 -56.61 -29.68 -4.76
C ASP A 3 -55.62 -28.92 -5.68
N ILE A 4 -56.08 -28.35 -6.79
CA ILE A 4 -55.22 -27.60 -7.72
C ILE A 4 -54.96 -26.18 -7.18
N VAL A 5 -55.96 -25.59 -6.53
CA VAL A 5 -55.90 -24.22 -5.98
C VAL A 5 -54.97 -24.15 -4.77
N THR A 6 -54.90 -25.21 -3.96
CA THR A 6 -54.03 -25.28 -2.77
C THR A 6 -52.55 -25.45 -3.14
N VAL A 7 -52.23 -26.16 -4.22
CA VAL A 7 -50.84 -26.35 -4.69
C VAL A 7 -50.25 -25.05 -5.24
N ASP A 8 -50.99 -24.30 -6.05
CA ASP A 8 -50.55 -23.01 -6.60
C ASP A 8 -50.38 -21.95 -5.50
N PHE A 9 -51.27 -21.97 -4.49
CA PHE A 9 -51.17 -21.09 -3.33
C PHE A 9 -49.91 -21.37 -2.50
N ILE A 10 -49.60 -22.65 -2.24
CA ILE A 10 -48.40 -23.05 -1.48
C ILE A 10 -47.11 -22.73 -2.27
N GLN A 11 -47.10 -22.90 -3.59
CA GLN A 11 -45.96 -22.52 -4.43
C GLN A 11 -45.72 -21.01 -4.48
N GLY A 12 -46.78 -20.20 -4.56
CA GLY A 12 -46.70 -18.74 -4.48
C GLY A 12 -46.14 -18.26 -3.13
N LEU A 13 -46.52 -18.93 -2.05
CA LEU A 13 -46.05 -18.63 -0.70
C LEU A 13 -44.57 -19.01 -0.52
N LEU A 14 -44.16 -20.18 -1.01
CA LEU A 14 -42.76 -20.63 -0.99
C LEU A 14 -41.83 -19.74 -1.82
N THR A 15 -42.25 -19.35 -3.03
CA THR A 15 -41.47 -18.45 -3.90
C THR A 15 -41.33 -17.06 -3.28
N GLY A 16 -42.40 -16.52 -2.67
CA GLY A 16 -42.36 -15.27 -1.91
C GLY A 16 -41.37 -15.32 -0.74
N ILE A 17 -41.35 -16.42 0.02
CA ILE A 17 -40.41 -16.63 1.14
C ILE A 17 -38.96 -16.70 0.63
N ILE A 18 -38.70 -17.48 -0.43
CA ILE A 18 -37.36 -17.63 -1.00
C ILE A 18 -36.82 -16.29 -1.51
N LEU A 19 -37.64 -15.51 -2.23
CA LEU A 19 -37.25 -14.18 -2.69
C LEU A 19 -36.96 -13.22 -1.54
N SER A 20 -37.73 -13.29 -0.45
CA SER A 20 -37.51 -12.48 0.76
C SER A 20 -36.19 -12.83 1.45
N LEU A 21 -35.84 -14.12 1.51
CA LEU A 21 -34.59 -14.61 2.10
C LEU A 21 -33.38 -14.23 1.24
N VAL A 22 -33.47 -14.38 -0.08
CA VAL A 22 -32.39 -14.00 -1.01
C VAL A 22 -32.12 -12.49 -0.94
N SER A 23 -33.17 -11.67 -0.91
CA SER A 23 -33.02 -10.22 -0.80
C SER A 23 -32.53 -9.76 0.58
N PHE A 24 -32.92 -10.44 1.65
CA PHE A 24 -32.38 -10.21 3.00
C PHE A 24 -30.89 -10.56 3.10
N LEU A 25 -30.49 -11.75 2.61
CA LEU A 25 -29.10 -12.18 2.58
C LEU A 25 -28.25 -11.23 1.71
N GLY A 26 -28.75 -10.84 0.54
CA GLY A 26 -28.09 -9.88 -0.35
C GLY A 26 -27.85 -8.53 0.32
N ARG A 27 -28.86 -7.97 1.01
CA ARG A 27 -28.70 -6.72 1.79
C ARG A 27 -27.68 -6.86 2.91
N THR A 28 -27.69 -7.98 3.63
CA THR A 28 -26.79 -8.19 4.76
C THR A 28 -25.33 -8.28 4.30
N VAL A 29 -25.08 -9.02 3.21
CA VAL A 29 -23.76 -9.11 2.57
C VAL A 29 -23.32 -7.73 2.05
N TRP A 30 -24.21 -7.02 1.35
CA TRP A 30 -23.93 -5.68 0.83
C TRP A 30 -23.56 -4.67 1.92
N ASN A 31 -24.32 -4.65 3.02
CA ASN A 31 -24.06 -3.76 4.15
C ASN A 31 -22.72 -4.09 4.84
N LYS A 32 -22.37 -5.38 4.93
CA LYS A 32 -21.07 -5.82 5.47
C LYS A 32 -19.91 -5.37 4.56
N PHE A 33 -20.06 -5.51 3.25
CA PHE A 33 -19.09 -4.99 2.26
C PHE A 33 -18.96 -3.47 2.31
N LYS A 34 -20.08 -2.75 2.40
CA LYS A 34 -20.10 -1.28 2.49
C LYS A 34 -19.41 -0.79 3.77
N GLY A 35 -19.75 -1.37 4.92
CA GLY A 35 -19.12 -1.05 6.20
C GLY A 35 -17.62 -1.36 6.22
N TYR A 36 -17.19 -2.48 5.61
CA TYR A 36 -15.77 -2.80 5.47
C TYR A 36 -15.02 -1.77 4.60
N ARG A 37 -15.63 -1.34 3.49
CA ARG A 37 -15.08 -0.31 2.58
C ARG A 37 -14.99 1.06 3.26
N GLU A 38 -16.01 1.45 4.03
CA GLU A 38 -16.02 2.71 4.79
C GLU A 38 -15.01 2.70 5.94
N ASN A 39 -14.87 1.60 6.68
CA ASN A 39 -13.84 1.48 7.72
C ASN A 39 -12.41 1.55 7.16
N LYS A 40 -12.17 1.00 5.97
CA LYS A 40 -10.86 1.11 5.30
C LYS A 40 -10.57 2.55 4.84
N LYS A 41 -11.59 3.31 4.43
CA LYS A 41 -11.49 4.77 4.17
C LYS A 41 -11.24 5.59 5.45
N ARG A 42 -11.65 5.10 6.63
CA ARG A 42 -11.37 5.81 7.90
C ARG A 42 -9.90 5.73 8.33
N LEU A 43 -9.18 4.68 7.91
CA LEU A 43 -7.76 4.49 8.27
C LEU A 43 -6.80 5.28 7.37
N PHE A 44 -7.10 5.39 6.08
CA PHE A 44 -6.25 6.07 5.10
C PHE A 44 -6.88 7.38 4.66
N TYR A 45 -6.11 8.47 4.75
CA TYR A 45 -6.56 9.78 4.35
C TYR A 45 -6.58 9.92 2.83
N TYR A 46 -5.46 9.59 2.17
CA TYR A 46 -5.33 9.61 0.71
C TYR A 46 -4.84 8.26 0.18
N ILE A 47 -5.37 7.87 -0.98
CA ILE A 47 -5.05 6.58 -1.61
C ILE A 47 -4.81 6.84 -3.10
N TRP A 48 -3.64 6.41 -3.56
CA TRP A 48 -3.35 6.26 -4.98
C TRP A 48 -3.36 4.77 -5.31
N LYS A 49 -4.15 4.40 -6.32
CA LYS A 49 -4.24 3.05 -6.86
C LYS A 49 -4.41 3.15 -8.37
N PRO A 50 -3.49 2.61 -9.18
CA PRO A 50 -3.66 2.56 -10.63
C PRO A 50 -4.79 1.57 -11.00
N GLU A 51 -5.34 1.72 -12.21
CA GLU A 51 -6.42 0.85 -12.71
C GLU A 51 -5.99 -0.62 -12.75
N ASN A 52 -4.77 -0.86 -13.24
CA ASN A 52 -4.05 -2.13 -13.16
C ASN A 52 -2.76 -1.91 -12.34
N PRO A 53 -2.23 -2.93 -11.65
CA PRO A 53 -0.94 -2.81 -10.97
C PRO A 53 0.12 -2.24 -11.91
N MET A 54 0.93 -1.30 -11.40
CA MET A 54 2.06 -0.76 -12.16
C MET A 54 3.11 -1.84 -12.26
N LEU A 55 3.20 -2.48 -13.41
CA LEU A 55 4.15 -3.55 -13.68
C LEU A 55 5.55 -2.99 -13.86
N ASN A 56 6.53 -3.81 -13.50
CA ASN A 56 7.91 -3.59 -13.90
C ASN A 56 8.11 -4.14 -15.31
N ASP A 57 8.84 -3.37 -16.13
CA ASP A 57 9.18 -3.74 -17.50
C ASP A 57 10.47 -4.59 -17.58
N ASP A 58 11.21 -4.75 -16.47
CA ASP A 58 12.44 -5.55 -16.42
C ASP A 58 12.16 -7.06 -16.58
N GLU A 59 12.85 -7.68 -17.52
CA GLU A 59 12.76 -9.11 -17.82
C GLU A 59 13.37 -9.98 -16.70
N ILE A 60 14.31 -9.44 -15.90
CA ILE A 60 15.08 -10.20 -14.90
C ILE A 60 14.86 -9.64 -13.49
N ILE A 61 13.67 -9.89 -12.94
CA ILE A 61 13.43 -9.69 -11.51
C ILE A 61 14.16 -10.80 -10.71
N LYS A 62 14.86 -10.46 -9.64
CA LYS A 62 15.56 -11.34 -8.69
C LYS A 62 14.64 -11.74 -7.54
N LYS A 63 14.94 -12.85 -6.84
CA LYS A 63 14.15 -13.26 -5.67
C LYS A 63 14.49 -12.39 -4.49
N ILE A 64 13.49 -11.93 -3.75
CA ILE A 64 13.73 -11.03 -2.60
C ILE A 64 14.65 -11.62 -1.52
N SER A 65 14.75 -12.96 -1.41
CA SER A 65 15.70 -13.64 -0.53
C SER A 65 17.15 -13.27 -0.80
N ASP A 66 17.47 -12.84 -2.02
CA ASP A 66 18.82 -12.56 -2.48
C ASP A 66 19.18 -11.08 -2.30
N TYR A 67 18.29 -10.28 -1.70
CA TYR A 67 18.53 -8.87 -1.46
C TYR A 67 19.73 -8.67 -0.52
N LYS A 68 20.59 -7.73 -0.89
CA LYS A 68 21.89 -7.50 -0.24
C LYS A 68 21.76 -7.20 1.25
N LYS A 69 22.73 -7.69 2.04
CA LYS A 69 22.80 -7.42 3.47
C LYS A 69 23.08 -5.95 3.76
N THR A 70 22.57 -5.44 4.88
CA THR A 70 22.84 -4.09 5.36
C THR A 70 22.75 -4.02 6.88
N TRP A 71 23.36 -2.99 7.48
CA TRP A 71 23.23 -2.72 8.91
C TRP A 71 21.79 -2.36 9.24
N LYS A 72 21.29 -2.89 10.35
CA LYS A 72 19.95 -2.58 10.83
C LYS A 72 19.84 -1.12 11.22
N MET A 73 18.73 -0.50 10.82
CA MET A 73 18.37 0.87 11.16
C MET A 73 17.05 0.85 11.91
N THR A 74 17.00 1.57 13.02
CA THR A 74 15.78 1.80 13.77
C THR A 74 15.41 3.27 13.65
N MET A 75 14.21 3.55 13.19
CA MET A 75 13.68 4.91 13.11
C MET A 75 12.84 5.19 14.35
N ASN A 76 13.17 6.25 15.09
CA ASN A 76 12.35 6.73 16.18
C ASN A 76 11.14 7.49 15.61
N GLU A 77 9.92 7.04 15.91
CA GLU A 77 8.70 7.65 15.38
C GLU A 77 8.44 9.07 15.93
N GLU A 78 8.91 9.36 17.15
CA GLU A 78 8.64 10.63 17.85
C GLU A 78 9.65 11.72 17.46
N GLY A 79 10.92 11.34 17.29
CA GLY A 79 12.02 12.26 16.95
C GLY A 79 12.39 12.29 15.47
N PHE A 80 11.94 11.32 14.67
CA PHE A 80 12.39 11.08 13.29
C PHE A 80 13.90 10.82 13.16
N ASP A 81 14.55 10.41 14.26
CA ASP A 81 15.96 10.05 14.29
C ASP A 81 16.16 8.61 13.77
N VAL A 82 17.29 8.39 13.11
CA VAL A 82 17.70 7.06 12.63
C VAL A 82 18.92 6.60 13.43
N VAL A 83 18.75 5.50 14.16
CA VAL A 83 19.85 4.83 14.86
C VAL A 83 20.30 3.63 14.04
N ILE A 84 21.60 3.58 13.72
CA ILE A 84 22.22 2.44 13.04
C ILE A 84 22.77 1.51 14.12
N ASP A 85 22.30 0.28 14.14
CA ASP A 85 22.89 -0.78 14.96
C ASP A 85 23.97 -1.50 14.15
N SER A 86 25.23 -1.13 14.41
CA SER A 86 26.40 -1.73 13.76
C SER A 86 26.76 -3.12 14.30
N SER A 87 25.96 -3.69 15.21
CA SER A 87 26.11 -5.07 15.69
C SER A 87 25.17 -6.06 15.00
N GLU A 88 24.14 -5.58 14.29
CA GLU A 88 23.11 -6.40 13.67
C GLU A 88 23.02 -6.15 12.16
N MET A 89 23.19 -7.20 11.35
CA MET A 89 23.00 -7.19 9.90
C MET A 89 21.67 -7.85 9.54
N ILE A 90 20.90 -7.20 8.68
CA ILE A 90 19.67 -7.73 8.08
C ILE A 90 19.87 -7.99 6.60
N ASP A 91 19.11 -8.92 6.04
CA ASP A 91 19.14 -9.28 4.61
C ASP A 91 17.73 -9.58 4.09
N GLY A 92 17.64 -9.91 2.80
CA GLY A 92 16.37 -10.29 2.17
C GLY A 92 15.30 -9.20 2.27
N PHE A 93 14.09 -9.60 2.68
CA PHE A 93 12.95 -8.69 2.77
C PHE A 93 13.15 -7.55 3.78
N ASP A 94 13.76 -7.80 4.94
CA ASP A 94 13.94 -6.77 5.97
C ASP A 94 14.90 -5.67 5.48
N ALA A 95 16.00 -6.07 4.82
CA ALA A 95 16.93 -5.13 4.20
C ALA A 95 16.29 -4.34 3.04
N PHE A 96 15.41 -4.98 2.28
CA PHE A 96 14.64 -4.31 1.22
C PHE A 96 13.65 -3.31 1.80
N GLU A 97 12.89 -3.69 2.82
CA GLU A 97 11.95 -2.79 3.51
C GLU A 97 12.68 -1.54 4.02
N GLN A 98 13.80 -1.73 4.71
CA GLN A 98 14.64 -0.62 5.16
C GLN A 98 15.11 0.26 3.99
N CYS A 99 15.46 -0.33 2.85
CA CYS A 99 15.87 0.42 1.67
C CYS A 99 14.74 1.30 1.11
N ILE A 100 13.51 0.78 1.06
CA ILE A 100 12.33 1.56 0.63
C ILE A 100 12.07 2.72 1.61
N ILE A 101 12.17 2.47 2.92
CA ILE A 101 12.01 3.51 3.94
C ILE A 101 13.07 4.61 3.75
N LYS A 102 14.34 4.23 3.53
CA LYS A 102 15.42 5.18 3.24
C LYS A 102 15.15 5.98 1.97
N LEU A 103 14.72 5.32 0.91
CA LEU A 103 14.43 5.95 -0.38
C LEU A 103 13.37 7.05 -0.23
N LEU A 104 12.25 6.76 0.44
CA LEU A 104 11.17 7.73 0.68
C LEU A 104 11.59 8.92 1.55
N ASN A 105 12.59 8.72 2.41
CA ASN A 105 13.14 9.76 3.28
C ASN A 105 14.33 10.50 2.65
N THR A 106 14.79 10.08 1.49
CA THR A 106 15.87 10.75 0.76
C THR A 106 15.28 11.62 -0.34
N GLU A 107 15.53 12.92 -0.26
CA GLU A 107 15.18 13.84 -1.35
C GLU A 107 16.16 13.66 -2.50
N ARG A 108 15.63 13.54 -3.71
CA ARG A 108 16.46 13.39 -4.91
C ARG A 108 17.38 14.61 -5.10
N ASP A 109 18.60 14.36 -5.57
CA ASP A 109 19.62 15.37 -5.91
C ASP A 109 20.10 16.27 -4.75
N LYS A 110 19.68 15.97 -3.51
CA LYS A 110 20.07 16.75 -2.33
C LYS A 110 21.44 16.41 -1.77
N TYR A 111 21.84 15.14 -1.90
CA TYR A 111 23.05 14.62 -1.26
C TYR A 111 24.04 14.11 -2.31
N GLU A 112 25.21 14.74 -2.38
CA GLU A 112 26.27 14.42 -3.35
C GLU A 112 26.81 12.99 -3.23
N ILE A 113 26.69 12.38 -2.05
CA ILE A 113 27.15 11.00 -1.79
C ILE A 113 26.30 9.93 -2.48
N TYR A 114 25.10 10.27 -2.93
CA TYR A 114 24.23 9.34 -3.65
C TYR A 114 24.34 9.59 -5.16
N SER A 115 24.02 8.56 -5.97
CA SER A 115 23.92 8.73 -7.41
C SER A 115 22.88 9.81 -7.75
N THR A 116 23.06 10.49 -8.88
CA THR A 116 22.26 11.62 -9.40
C THR A 116 20.80 11.28 -9.73
N ASN A 117 20.24 10.23 -9.14
CA ASN A 117 18.89 9.73 -9.36
C ASN A 117 18.30 9.03 -8.12
N TYR A 118 19.06 8.84 -7.04
CA TYR A 118 18.56 8.19 -5.83
C TYR A 118 17.69 9.15 -5.00
N GLY A 119 16.65 8.60 -4.36
CA GLY A 119 15.67 9.38 -3.62
C GLY A 119 14.39 9.66 -4.43
N VAL A 120 13.48 10.37 -3.78
CA VAL A 120 12.17 10.75 -4.32
C VAL A 120 12.07 12.24 -4.56
N SER A 121 11.32 12.64 -5.59
CA SER A 121 11.06 14.04 -5.90
C SER A 121 10.00 14.67 -5.01
N TYR A 122 9.16 13.86 -4.34
CA TYR A 122 8.04 14.35 -3.55
C TYR A 122 7.93 13.65 -2.19
N ILE A 123 7.72 14.44 -1.15
CA ILE A 123 7.41 13.95 0.20
C ILE A 123 5.90 13.76 0.30
N LEU A 124 5.44 12.52 0.16
CA LEU A 124 4.01 12.18 0.04
C LEU A 124 3.14 12.61 1.24
N THR A 125 3.74 12.76 2.43
CA THR A 125 3.04 13.25 3.62
C THR A 125 2.64 14.71 3.51
N ASP A 126 3.27 15.48 2.63
CA ASP A 126 3.09 16.93 2.51
C ASP A 126 1.93 17.31 1.57
N ALA A 127 1.34 16.33 0.87
CA ALA A 127 0.18 16.55 0.03
C ALA A 127 -1.00 17.16 0.81
N ASN A 128 -1.56 18.25 0.28
CA ASN A 128 -2.66 19.01 0.86
C ASN A 128 -4.03 18.52 0.38
N SER A 129 -4.08 17.85 -0.78
CA SER A 129 -5.32 17.28 -1.35
C SER A 129 -5.14 15.85 -1.86
N GLU A 130 -6.25 15.15 -2.10
CA GLU A 130 -6.22 13.79 -2.65
C GLU A 130 -5.65 13.76 -4.07
N ASP A 131 -5.97 14.74 -4.91
CA ASP A 131 -5.51 14.80 -6.30
C ASP A 131 -4.03 15.15 -6.41
N GLU A 132 -3.56 16.05 -5.55
CA GLU A 132 -2.12 16.33 -5.39
C GLU A 132 -1.39 15.06 -4.92
N PHE A 133 -1.92 14.38 -3.90
CA PHE A 133 -1.35 13.12 -3.42
C PHE A 133 -1.27 12.06 -4.52
N LYS A 134 -2.33 11.90 -5.33
CA LYS A 134 -2.34 10.94 -6.44
C LYS A 134 -1.27 11.25 -7.48
N SER A 135 -1.09 12.53 -7.79
CA SER A 135 -0.07 12.99 -8.75
C SER A 135 1.35 12.74 -8.23
N MET A 136 1.61 13.10 -6.96
CA MET A 136 2.89 12.84 -6.29
C MET A 136 3.15 11.33 -6.16
N ALA A 137 2.16 10.54 -5.76
CA ALA A 137 2.29 9.11 -5.57
C ALA A 137 2.57 8.37 -6.88
N PHE A 138 1.98 8.79 -8.00
CA PHE A 138 2.31 8.24 -9.31
C PHE A 138 3.78 8.44 -9.66
N ILE A 139 4.31 9.64 -9.41
CA ILE A 139 5.72 9.95 -9.67
C ILE A 139 6.60 9.10 -8.74
N VAL A 140 6.35 9.14 -7.43
CA VAL A 140 7.10 8.35 -6.44
C VAL A 140 7.06 6.85 -6.73
N ALA A 141 5.95 6.31 -7.23
CA ALA A 141 5.85 4.91 -7.65
C ALA A 141 6.84 4.56 -8.77
N LYS A 142 6.96 5.43 -9.80
CA LYS A 142 7.95 5.24 -10.87
C LYS A 142 9.38 5.29 -10.34
N GLU A 143 9.63 6.16 -9.37
CA GLU A 143 10.95 6.35 -8.77
C GLU A 143 11.36 5.15 -7.91
N ILE A 144 10.42 4.60 -7.14
CA ILE A 144 10.59 3.34 -6.42
C ILE A 144 10.91 2.22 -7.40
N MET A 145 10.11 2.10 -8.47
CA MET A 145 10.32 1.06 -9.48
C MET A 145 11.71 1.18 -10.11
N LYS A 146 12.12 2.37 -10.55
CA LYS A 146 13.44 2.62 -11.14
C LYS A 146 14.59 2.32 -10.17
N ASN A 147 14.46 2.69 -8.89
CA ASN A 147 15.53 2.48 -7.92
C ASN A 147 15.66 1.01 -7.46
N GLN A 148 14.60 0.21 -7.62
CA GLN A 148 14.51 -1.16 -7.11
C GLN A 148 13.97 -2.13 -8.17
N GLU A 149 14.28 -1.85 -9.43
CA GLU A 149 13.74 -2.56 -10.60
C GLU A 149 14.07 -4.05 -10.56
N GLU A 150 15.26 -4.42 -10.07
CA GLU A 150 15.63 -5.82 -9.99
C GLU A 150 14.79 -6.62 -8.96
N TRP A 151 14.00 -5.99 -8.10
CA TRP A 151 13.35 -6.66 -6.95
C TRP A 151 11.83 -6.53 -6.94
N ILE A 152 11.30 -5.46 -7.51
CA ILE A 152 9.87 -5.17 -7.53
C ILE A 152 9.27 -5.74 -8.82
N LYS A 153 8.22 -6.54 -8.69
CA LYS A 153 7.44 -7.00 -9.85
C LYS A 153 6.36 -6.00 -10.22
N GLU A 154 5.66 -5.47 -9.23
CA GLU A 154 4.52 -4.58 -9.45
C GLU A 154 4.20 -3.73 -8.21
N ILE A 155 3.63 -2.56 -8.44
CA ILE A 155 3.12 -1.67 -7.38
C ILE A 155 1.60 -1.62 -7.48
N HIS A 156 0.92 -2.00 -6.40
CA HIS A 156 -0.54 -2.07 -6.32
C HIS A 156 -1.18 -0.79 -5.81
N SER A 157 -0.57 -0.15 -4.81
CA SER A 157 -1.07 1.13 -4.28
C SER A 157 -0.06 1.80 -3.36
N ILE A 158 -0.26 3.10 -3.17
CA ILE A 158 0.41 3.93 -2.17
C ILE A 158 -0.66 4.66 -1.36
N LYS A 159 -0.57 4.61 -0.04
CA LYS A 159 -1.60 5.14 0.87
C LYS A 159 -0.98 5.99 1.97
N LYS A 160 -1.57 7.16 2.22
CA LYS A 160 -1.27 7.99 3.38
C LYS A 160 -2.20 7.61 4.52
N VAL A 161 -1.63 7.22 5.66
CA VAL A 161 -2.40 6.94 6.88
C VAL A 161 -2.91 8.27 7.45
N LYS A 162 -4.17 8.28 7.92
CA LYS A 162 -4.78 9.48 8.47
C LYS A 162 -4.08 9.93 9.75
N ASP A 163 -3.83 11.24 9.85
CA ASP A 163 -3.20 11.91 11.00
C ASP A 163 -1.84 11.32 11.42
N LYS A 164 -1.15 10.66 10.49
CA LYS A 164 0.18 10.08 10.72
C LYS A 164 1.11 10.39 9.55
N ASN A 165 2.39 10.50 9.87
CA ASN A 165 3.46 10.62 8.88
C ASN A 165 3.85 9.23 8.34
N ILE A 166 2.85 8.43 7.96
CA ILE A 166 3.05 7.05 7.53
C ILE A 166 2.49 6.86 6.12
N ILE A 167 3.34 6.31 5.26
CA ILE A 167 2.99 5.84 3.92
C ILE A 167 3.00 4.32 3.93
N VAL A 168 1.94 3.72 3.38
CA VAL A 168 1.85 2.28 3.16
C VAL A 168 1.92 2.01 1.68
N ILE A 169 2.90 1.21 1.26
CA ILE A 169 3.07 0.77 -0.13
C ILE A 169 2.70 -0.70 -0.22
N GLU A 170 1.82 -1.05 -1.15
CA GLU A 170 1.47 -2.43 -1.49
C GLU A 170 2.21 -2.85 -2.76
N LEU A 171 3.05 -3.89 -2.65
CA LEU A 171 3.97 -4.33 -3.70
C LEU A 171 3.77 -5.83 -3.99
N GLY A 172 4.02 -6.23 -5.23
CA GLY A 172 4.34 -7.62 -5.59
C GLY A 172 5.85 -7.78 -5.75
N LEU A 173 6.43 -8.79 -5.13
CA LEU A 173 7.86 -9.10 -5.20
C LEU A 173 8.06 -10.51 -5.76
N LYS A 174 9.14 -10.75 -6.50
CA LYS A 174 9.43 -12.12 -6.99
C LYS A 174 9.89 -13.01 -5.84
N GLY A 175 9.32 -14.22 -5.80
CA GLY A 175 9.56 -15.18 -4.72
C GLY A 175 8.55 -15.07 -3.58
N ILE A 176 7.67 -14.06 -3.58
CA ILE A 176 6.53 -13.97 -2.66
C ILE A 176 5.25 -13.98 -3.49
N HIS A 177 4.35 -14.92 -3.19
CA HIS A 177 3.07 -15.05 -3.92
C HIS A 177 2.02 -14.01 -3.48
N GLU A 178 2.21 -13.40 -2.32
CA GLU A 178 1.28 -12.44 -1.74
C GLU A 178 1.72 -10.98 -1.97
N ILE A 179 0.76 -10.06 -1.89
CA ILE A 179 1.04 -8.63 -1.88
C ILE A 179 1.63 -8.28 -0.52
N VAL A 180 2.87 -7.78 -0.53
CA VAL A 180 3.54 -7.30 0.67
C VAL A 180 3.16 -5.86 0.96
N LYS A 181 3.18 -5.48 2.23
CA LYS A 181 2.91 -4.12 2.70
C LYS A 181 4.12 -3.58 3.43
N ILE A 182 4.72 -2.54 2.88
CA ILE A 182 5.78 -1.79 3.56
C ILE A 182 5.15 -0.57 4.21
N LYS A 183 5.40 -0.40 5.51
CA LYS A 183 4.97 0.79 6.27
C LYS A 183 6.19 1.67 6.49
N ALA A 184 6.23 2.81 5.81
CA ALA A 184 7.30 3.77 5.95
C ALA A 184 6.84 4.97 6.77
N ILE A 185 7.56 5.25 7.85
CA ILE A 185 7.50 6.56 8.51
C ILE A 185 8.27 7.53 7.63
N VAL A 186 7.63 8.63 7.24
CA VAL A 186 8.19 9.61 6.32
C VAL A 186 8.34 10.93 7.05
N ILE A 187 9.56 11.45 7.12
CA ILE A 187 9.86 12.74 7.76
C ILE A 187 9.25 13.85 6.90
N PRO A 188 8.34 14.69 7.42
CA PRO A 188 7.79 15.82 6.68
C PRO A 188 8.87 16.85 6.33
N SER A 189 8.75 17.55 5.19
CA SER A 189 9.73 18.57 4.75
C SER A 189 10.07 19.58 5.85
N LYS A 190 9.04 20.12 6.52
CA LYS A 190 9.16 21.11 7.60
C LYS A 190 9.99 20.65 8.82
N MET A 191 10.23 19.35 8.97
CA MET A 191 11.02 18.79 10.08
C MET A 191 12.44 18.39 9.64
N ARG A 192 12.73 18.29 8.34
CA ARG A 192 14.06 17.91 7.82
C ARG A 192 15.11 19.02 7.92
N HIS A 193 14.70 20.25 8.23
CA HIS A 193 15.52 21.45 8.20
C HIS A 193 15.54 22.21 9.52
N LYS A 194 15.12 21.58 10.63
CA LYS A 194 15.38 22.14 11.96
C LYS A 194 16.85 21.89 12.31
N GLU A 195 17.70 22.80 11.85
CA GLU A 195 19.02 23.06 12.43
C GLU A 195 18.88 24.08 13.58
#